data_AF-A0A553PLD8-F1
#
_entry.id   AF-A0A553PLD8-F1
#
_cell.length_a   1.000
_cell.length_b   1.000
_cell.length_c   1.000
_cell.angle_alpha   90.00
_cell.angle_beta   90.00
_cell.angle_gamma   90.00
#
_symmetry.space_group_name_H-M   'P 1'
#
loop_
_entity.id
_entity.type
_entity.pdbx_description
1 polymer ?
#
loop_
_entity_poly.entity_id
_entity_poly.type
_entity_poly.pdbx_seq_one_letter_code
_entity_poly.pdbx_strand_id
1 'polypeptide(L)'
;KGGKGLGKGGAKRHRKVLRDNIQGITKPAIRRLARRGGVKRISGLIYEETRGVLKVFLENVIRDAVTYTEHAKRKTVTAMDVVYAMKRQGRTLYGFGVIMSGRGKGGKVKGKAKSRSNRAGLQFPVGRIHRLLRKGNYAERVGAGAPVYLAAVMEYLAAEVLELAGNAARDNKKTRIIPRHLQLAIRNDEELNKLLSGVTIAQGGRGKGGKGLGKGGAKRHRKVLRDNIQGITKPAIRRLARRGGVKRISGLIYEETRGVLKVFLENVIRDAVTYTEHAKRKTVTAMDVVYALKRQGRTLYGFGG
;
A
#
# COMPACT_ATOMS: atom_id res chain seq x y z
N LYS A 1 40.66 42.52 0.00
CA LYS A 1 39.69 41.95 -0.96
C LYS A 1 39.34 40.53 -0.53
N GLY A 2 38.34 40.36 0.34
CA GLY A 2 37.91 39.04 0.82
C GLY A 2 36.64 38.59 0.11
N GLY A 3 36.77 37.66 -0.83
CA GLY A 3 35.64 37.10 -1.57
C GLY A 3 34.77 36.23 -0.66
N LYS A 4 33.51 36.64 -0.46
CA LYS A 4 32.48 35.78 0.13
C LYS A 4 32.02 34.78 -0.92
N GLY A 5 32.44 33.52 -0.75
CA GLY A 5 31.90 32.39 -1.48
C GLY A 5 30.41 32.23 -1.19
N LEU A 6 29.58 32.40 -2.21
CA LEU A 6 28.14 32.12 -2.19
C LEU A 6 27.93 30.59 -2.06
N GLY A 7 27.57 30.14 -0.86
CA GLY A 7 27.30 28.74 -0.56
C GLY A 7 26.08 28.20 -1.31
N LYS A 8 26.31 27.49 -2.42
CA LYS A 8 25.32 26.61 -3.08
C LYS A 8 25.15 25.32 -2.25
N GLY A 9 24.38 25.36 -1.15
CA GLY A 9 24.31 24.23 -0.20
C GLY A 9 22.92 23.71 0.22
N GLY A 10 21.81 24.40 -0.07
CA GLY A 10 20.50 24.09 0.56
C GLY A 10 19.68 22.97 -0.09
N ALA A 11 19.63 22.90 -1.43
CA ALA A 11 18.61 22.12 -2.12
C ALA A 11 18.80 20.58 -2.06
N LYS A 12 20.04 20.09 -2.05
CA LYS A 12 20.33 18.64 -2.09
C LYS A 12 19.97 17.93 -0.78
N ARG A 13 20.13 18.59 0.37
CA ARG A 13 19.95 17.98 1.70
C ARG A 13 18.47 17.74 2.02
N HIS A 14 17.61 18.72 1.73
CA HIS A 14 16.15 18.64 1.93
C HIS A 14 15.52 17.53 1.07
N ARG A 15 15.92 17.45 -0.21
CA ARG A 15 15.38 16.45 -1.16
C ARG A 15 15.68 15.01 -0.73
N LYS A 16 16.84 14.74 -0.11
CA LYS A 16 17.25 13.41 0.42
C LYS A 16 16.45 13.03 1.67
N VAL A 17 16.30 13.95 2.63
CA VAL A 17 15.50 13.74 3.85
C VAL A 17 14.05 13.38 3.50
N LEU A 18 13.46 14.02 2.51
CA LEU A 18 12.08 13.72 2.10
C LEU A 18 11.95 12.40 1.33
N ARG A 19 12.98 12.00 0.56
CA ARG A 19 12.98 10.75 -0.22
C ARG A 19 12.97 9.50 0.68
N ASP A 20 13.75 9.51 1.77
CA ASP A 20 13.82 8.38 2.70
C ASP A 20 12.53 8.24 3.54
N ASN A 21 11.80 9.35 3.72
CA ASN A 21 10.66 9.42 4.62
C ASN A 21 9.30 9.16 3.95
N ILE A 22 9.14 9.49 2.65
CA ILE A 22 7.94 9.15 1.88
C ILE A 22 7.76 7.63 1.72
N GLN A 23 8.86 6.86 1.75
CA GLN A 23 8.82 5.39 1.81
C GLN A 23 8.12 4.86 3.07
N GLY A 24 7.98 5.71 4.08
CA GLY A 24 7.15 5.44 5.23
C GLY A 24 5.65 5.39 4.97
N ILE A 25 5.18 5.92 3.83
CA ILE A 25 3.84 5.66 3.32
C ILE A 25 3.86 4.25 2.73
N THR A 26 3.40 3.30 3.54
CA THR A 26 3.56 1.88 3.23
C THR A 26 2.60 1.45 2.11
N LYS A 27 3.00 0.43 1.32
CA LYS A 27 2.12 -0.16 0.29
C LYS A 27 0.76 -0.60 0.87
N PRO A 28 0.67 -1.19 2.08
CA PRO A 28 -0.61 -1.47 2.74
C PRO A 28 -1.48 -0.23 2.98
N ALA A 29 -0.91 0.92 3.38
CA ALA A 29 -1.69 2.14 3.59
C ALA A 29 -2.35 2.63 2.30
N ILE A 30 -1.57 2.74 1.21
CA ILE A 30 -2.05 3.11 -0.13
C ILE A 30 -3.13 2.11 -0.59
N ARG A 31 -2.91 0.82 -0.38
CA ARG A 31 -3.87 -0.22 -0.76
C ARG A 31 -5.18 -0.13 0.02
N ARG A 32 -5.15 0.22 1.31
CA ARG A 32 -6.38 0.40 2.10
C ARG A 32 -7.19 1.59 1.60
N LEU A 33 -6.53 2.69 1.21
CA LEU A 33 -7.21 3.83 0.59
C LEU A 33 -7.82 3.46 -0.76
N ALA A 34 -7.03 2.86 -1.65
CA ALA A 34 -7.50 2.45 -2.97
C ALA A 34 -8.72 1.52 -2.89
N ARG A 35 -8.75 0.60 -1.91
CA ARG A 35 -9.88 -0.31 -1.72
C ARG A 35 -11.16 0.39 -1.30
N ARG A 36 -11.08 1.50 -0.54
CA ARG A 36 -12.26 2.32 -0.22
C ARG A 36 -12.88 2.91 -1.49
N GLY A 37 -12.04 3.34 -2.43
CA GLY A 37 -12.45 3.78 -3.78
C GLY A 37 -12.71 2.65 -4.79
N GLY A 38 -12.96 1.42 -4.36
CA GLY A 38 -13.33 0.30 -5.24
C GLY A 38 -12.19 -0.33 -6.06
N VAL A 39 -10.93 0.02 -5.80
CA VAL A 39 -9.78 -0.49 -6.55
C VAL A 39 -9.42 -1.92 -6.12
N LYS A 40 -9.55 -2.88 -7.05
CA LYS A 40 -9.28 -4.31 -6.78
C LYS A 40 -7.80 -4.69 -6.87
N ARG A 41 -7.08 -4.19 -7.87
CA ARG A 41 -5.66 -4.50 -8.09
C ARG A 41 -4.86 -3.25 -8.43
N ILE A 42 -3.60 -3.19 -7.98
CA ILE A 42 -2.72 -2.03 -8.14
C ILE A 42 -1.37 -2.53 -8.68
N SER A 43 -0.88 -1.92 -9.75
CA SER A 43 0.47 -2.17 -10.28
C SER A 43 1.55 -1.80 -9.26
N GLY A 44 2.70 -2.48 -9.30
CA GLY A 44 3.82 -2.19 -8.41
C GLY A 44 4.36 -0.75 -8.57
N LEU A 45 4.31 -0.23 -9.80
CA LEU A 45 4.74 1.13 -10.13
C LEU A 45 3.87 2.16 -9.42
N ILE A 46 2.53 2.07 -9.49
CA ILE A 46 1.59 3.01 -8.87
C ILE A 46 1.93 3.42 -7.43
N TYR A 47 2.48 2.52 -6.61
CA TYR A 47 2.91 2.89 -5.26
C TYR A 47 4.03 3.95 -5.24
N GLU A 48 4.99 3.89 -6.15
CA GLU A 48 6.05 4.89 -6.31
C GLU A 48 5.50 6.18 -6.93
N GLU A 49 4.64 6.09 -7.95
CA GLU A 49 3.97 7.27 -8.54
C GLU A 49 3.14 8.04 -7.50
N THR A 50 2.27 7.35 -6.75
CA THR A 50 1.48 7.97 -5.68
C THR A 50 2.38 8.60 -4.62
N ARG A 51 3.52 7.98 -4.27
CA ARG A 51 4.48 8.61 -3.36
C ARG A 51 5.15 9.84 -3.96
N GLY A 52 5.48 9.81 -5.26
CA GLY A 52 6.03 10.95 -5.98
C GLY A 52 5.10 12.17 -5.92
N VAL A 53 3.83 11.94 -6.22
CA VAL A 53 2.74 12.94 -6.11
C VAL A 53 2.67 13.53 -4.70
N LEU A 54 2.58 12.67 -3.68
CA LEU A 54 2.49 13.09 -2.28
C LEU A 54 3.74 13.83 -1.80
N LYS A 55 4.91 13.49 -2.35
CA LYS A 55 6.16 14.16 -2.00
C LYS A 55 6.18 15.60 -2.50
N VAL A 56 5.84 15.85 -3.76
CA VAL A 56 5.84 17.21 -4.32
C VAL A 56 4.80 18.08 -3.63
N PHE A 57 3.62 17.52 -3.40
CA PHE A 57 2.59 18.19 -2.61
C PHE A 57 3.09 18.60 -1.21
N LEU A 58 3.67 17.64 -0.49
CA LEU A 58 4.23 17.87 0.84
C LEU A 58 5.32 18.95 0.84
N GLU A 59 6.20 18.95 -0.17
CA GLU A 59 7.26 19.96 -0.32
C GLU A 59 6.69 21.37 -0.49
N ASN A 60 5.66 21.52 -1.33
CA ASN A 60 5.05 22.82 -1.59
C ASN A 60 4.31 23.35 -0.36
N VAL A 61 3.49 22.51 0.28
CA VAL A 61 2.73 22.90 1.47
C VAL A 61 3.66 23.24 2.65
N ILE A 62 4.74 22.49 2.86
CA ILE A 62 5.71 22.81 3.90
C ILE A 62 6.40 24.14 3.60
N ARG A 63 6.82 24.37 2.35
CA ARG A 63 7.47 25.62 1.95
C ARG A 63 6.59 26.82 2.27
N ASP A 64 5.31 26.76 1.87
CA ASP A 64 4.36 27.84 2.12
C ASP A 64 4.10 28.04 3.62
N ALA A 65 3.90 26.95 4.38
CA ALA A 65 3.66 27.01 5.82
C ALA A 65 4.83 27.61 6.60
N VAL A 66 6.07 27.35 6.17
CA VAL A 66 7.28 27.94 6.75
C VAL A 66 7.32 29.44 6.46
N THR A 67 7.05 29.85 5.22
CA THR A 67 6.99 31.28 4.84
C THR A 67 5.99 32.04 5.71
N TYR A 68 4.80 31.49 5.97
CA TYR A 68 3.81 32.12 6.87
C TYR A 68 4.31 32.21 8.32
N THR A 69 5.04 31.20 8.77
CA THR A 69 5.60 31.15 10.13
C THR A 69 6.70 32.20 10.29
N GLU A 70 7.59 32.33 9.29
CA GLU A 70 8.67 33.33 9.23
C GLU A 70 8.12 34.75 9.15
N HIS A 71 7.13 34.99 8.27
CA HIS A 71 6.49 36.30 8.14
C HIS A 71 5.82 36.75 9.44
N ALA A 72 5.20 35.82 10.16
CA ALA A 72 4.61 36.08 11.48
C ALA A 72 5.64 36.15 12.62
N LYS A 73 6.96 36.10 12.32
CA LYS A 73 8.08 36.07 13.28
C LYS A 73 7.93 34.98 14.35
N ARG A 74 7.25 33.88 14.02
CA ARG A 74 7.04 32.74 14.92
C ARG A 74 8.12 31.68 14.68
N LYS A 75 8.51 31.01 15.76
CA LYS A 75 9.47 29.88 15.72
C LYS A 75 8.80 28.52 15.58
N THR A 76 7.47 28.48 15.68
CA THR A 76 6.69 27.24 15.72
C THR A 76 5.72 27.17 14.55
N VAL A 77 5.87 26.13 13.71
CA VAL A 77 4.89 25.81 12.67
C VAL A 77 3.68 25.13 13.33
N THR A 78 2.51 25.72 13.13
CA THR A 78 1.23 25.28 13.67
C THR A 78 0.35 24.66 12.59
N ALA A 79 -0.78 24.07 12.98
CA ALA A 79 -1.76 23.59 12.01
C ALA A 79 -2.33 24.73 11.16
N MET A 80 -2.47 25.94 11.72
CA MET A 80 -3.00 27.09 11.00
C MET A 80 -2.10 27.52 9.85
N ASP A 81 -0.77 27.43 10.03
CA ASP A 81 0.18 27.72 8.95
C ASP A 81 0.00 26.75 7.76
N VAL A 82 -0.29 25.48 8.07
CA VAL A 82 -0.61 24.48 7.06
C VAL A 82 -1.98 24.75 6.42
N VAL A 83 -2.98 25.18 7.20
CA VAL A 83 -4.30 25.59 6.68
C VAL A 83 -4.16 26.77 5.72
N TYR A 84 -3.38 27.79 6.06
CA TYR A 84 -3.17 28.95 5.19
C TYR A 84 -2.41 28.59 3.91
N ALA A 85 -1.38 27.75 4.01
CA ALA A 85 -0.71 27.17 2.85
C ALA A 85 -1.69 26.43 1.93
N MET A 86 -2.61 25.65 2.51
CA MET A 86 -3.61 24.93 1.74
C MET A 86 -4.65 25.84 1.08
N LYS A 87 -5.12 26.87 1.79
CA LYS A 87 -6.06 27.87 1.25
C LYS A 87 -5.46 28.64 0.07
N ARG A 88 -4.17 29.00 0.15
CA ARG A 88 -3.45 29.64 -0.96
C ARG A 88 -3.43 28.77 -2.22
N GLN A 89 -3.38 27.45 -2.05
CA GLN A 89 -3.42 26.47 -3.15
C GLN A 89 -4.84 26.15 -3.63
N GLY A 90 -5.89 26.83 -3.12
CA GLY A 90 -7.28 26.61 -3.49
C GLY A 90 -7.94 25.39 -2.84
N ARG A 91 -7.22 24.64 -2.00
CA ARG A 91 -7.68 23.38 -1.41
C ARG A 91 -8.10 23.59 0.04
N THR A 92 -9.39 23.81 0.26
CA THR A 92 -9.94 23.90 1.62
C THR A 92 -10.47 22.53 2.04
N LEU A 93 -9.84 21.90 3.04
CA LEU A 93 -10.37 20.68 3.65
C LEU A 93 -11.48 21.07 4.64
N TYR A 94 -12.73 21.06 4.19
CA TYR A 94 -13.89 21.31 5.05
C TYR A 94 -13.98 20.27 6.18
N GLY A 95 -14.35 20.71 7.40
CA GLY A 95 -14.54 19.85 8.57
C GLY A 95 -13.33 19.63 9.49
N PHE A 96 -12.12 20.08 9.13
CA PHE A 96 -10.94 19.89 9.99
C PHE A 96 -10.84 20.87 11.18
N GLY A 97 -11.55 22.00 11.12
CA GLY A 97 -11.64 22.97 12.22
C GLY A 97 -12.25 22.39 13.51
N VAL A 98 -13.17 21.43 13.37
CA VAL A 98 -13.85 20.75 14.49
C VAL A 98 -12.92 19.76 15.21
N ILE A 99 -11.98 19.12 14.49
CA ILE A 99 -10.99 18.21 15.08
C ILE A 99 -9.96 18.99 15.92
N MET A 100 -9.69 20.25 15.54
CA MET A 100 -8.72 21.13 16.21
C MET A 100 -9.32 21.87 17.42
N SER A 101 -10.65 22.02 17.51
CA SER A 101 -11.35 22.68 18.63
C SER A 101 -11.55 21.79 19.84
N GLY A 102 -11.31 20.48 19.73
CA GLY A 102 -11.36 19.50 20.82
C GLY A 102 -10.21 19.61 21.82
N ARG A 103 -9.88 20.81 22.31
CA ARG A 103 -9.03 20.98 23.49
C ARG A 103 -9.89 20.85 24.76
N GLY A 104 -10.52 19.69 24.93
CA GLY A 104 -11.17 19.34 26.17
C GLY A 104 -10.11 19.16 27.26
N LYS A 105 -10.18 19.97 28.33
CA LYS A 105 -9.57 19.67 29.63
C LYS A 105 -10.29 18.44 30.21
N GLY A 106 -9.95 17.25 29.72
CA GLY A 106 -10.51 15.98 30.20
C GLY A 106 -9.42 15.14 30.85
N GLY A 107 -9.63 14.77 32.11
CA GLY A 107 -8.71 13.96 32.90
C GLY A 107 -8.25 12.69 32.16
N LYS A 108 -6.95 12.39 32.25
CA LYS A 108 -6.36 11.20 31.61
C LYS A 108 -6.81 9.93 32.34
N VAL A 109 -7.83 9.27 31.83
CA VAL A 109 -8.01 7.83 32.11
C VAL A 109 -6.89 7.08 31.36
N LYS A 110 -6.06 6.32 32.09
CA LYS A 110 -4.93 5.55 31.54
C LYS A 110 -5.43 4.36 30.70
N GLY A 111 -5.91 4.64 29.48
CA GLY A 111 -6.12 3.63 28.46
C GLY A 111 -4.81 3.19 27.78
N LYS A 112 -4.78 2.00 27.15
CA LYS A 112 -3.64 1.50 26.37
C LYS A 112 -3.07 2.59 25.45
N ALA A 113 -1.75 2.72 25.41
CA ALA A 113 -1.07 3.73 24.59
C ALA A 113 -1.40 3.54 23.10
N LYS A 114 -2.27 4.39 22.56
CA LYS A 114 -2.59 4.43 21.12
C LYS A 114 -1.58 5.30 20.37
N SER A 115 -1.22 4.88 19.15
CA SER A 115 -0.36 5.66 18.25
C SER A 115 -1.03 6.99 17.86
N ARG A 116 -0.24 8.00 17.49
CA ARG A 116 -0.78 9.31 17.03
C ARG A 116 -1.68 9.17 15.80
N SER A 117 -1.33 8.29 14.87
CA SER A 117 -2.16 7.97 13.69
C SER A 117 -3.48 7.33 14.08
N ASN A 118 -3.45 6.31 14.97
CA ASN A 118 -4.67 5.63 15.41
C ASN A 118 -5.60 6.57 16.19
N ARG A 119 -5.04 7.49 16.98
CA ARG A 119 -5.82 8.51 17.69
C ARG A 119 -6.48 9.51 16.74
N ALA A 120 -5.80 9.83 15.64
CA ALA A 120 -6.32 10.73 14.60
C ALA A 120 -7.22 10.03 13.56
N GLY A 121 -7.38 8.70 13.62
CA GLY A 121 -8.14 7.94 12.62
C GLY A 121 -7.46 7.83 11.24
N LEU A 122 -6.17 8.18 11.13
CA LEU A 122 -5.46 8.25 9.86
C LEU A 122 -4.73 6.95 9.53
N GLN A 123 -4.79 6.54 8.27
CA GLN A 123 -3.97 5.47 7.72
C GLN A 123 -2.51 5.89 7.56
N PHE A 124 -2.27 7.18 7.35
CA PHE A 124 -0.93 7.72 7.14
C PHE A 124 -0.16 7.93 8.47
N PRO A 125 1.19 7.81 8.44
CA PRO A 125 2.00 7.80 9.66
C PRO A 125 2.30 9.22 10.21
N VAL A 126 1.39 9.76 11.03
CA VAL A 126 1.51 11.08 11.69
C VAL A 126 2.85 11.24 12.42
N GLY A 127 3.28 10.22 13.18
CA GLY A 127 4.54 10.28 13.93
C GLY A 127 5.77 10.38 13.02
N ARG A 128 5.73 9.80 11.82
CA ARG A 128 6.82 9.90 10.85
C ARG A 128 6.82 11.27 10.17
N ILE A 129 5.65 11.82 9.85
CA ILE A 129 5.50 13.18 9.32
C ILE A 129 6.00 14.23 10.33
N HIS A 130 5.71 14.06 11.61
CA HIS A 130 6.27 14.93 12.66
C HIS A 130 7.80 14.90 12.70
N ARG A 131 8.43 13.72 12.62
CA ARG A 131 9.90 13.61 12.55
C ARG A 131 10.47 14.22 11.27
N LEU A 132 9.75 14.12 10.15
CA LEU A 132 10.13 14.74 8.88
C LEU A 132 10.18 16.26 9.01
N LEU A 133 9.17 16.87 9.62
CA LEU A 133 9.13 18.32 9.83
C LEU A 133 10.30 18.79 10.71
N ARG A 134 10.66 18.04 11.75
CA ARG A 134 11.83 18.34 12.59
C ARG A 134 13.16 18.12 11.87
N LYS A 135 13.34 16.97 11.19
CA LYS A 135 14.60 16.60 10.53
C LYS A 135 14.92 17.50 9.33
N GLY A 136 13.90 18.05 8.69
CA GLY A 136 14.07 18.99 7.58
C GLY A 136 14.47 20.41 7.98
N ASN A 137 14.64 20.69 9.29
CA ASN A 137 15.01 21.99 9.83
C ASN A 137 14.17 23.16 9.29
N TYR A 138 12.88 22.88 9.05
CA TYR A 138 11.94 23.83 8.46
C TYR A 138 11.48 24.90 9.45
N ALA A 139 11.50 24.57 10.75
CA ALA A 139 11.21 25.50 11.84
C ALA A 139 11.86 24.99 13.12
N GLU A 140 12.14 25.90 14.05
CA GLU A 140 12.73 25.58 15.35
C GLU A 140 11.83 24.61 16.15
N ARG A 141 10.51 24.80 16.05
CA ARG A 141 9.52 23.95 16.71
C ARG A 141 8.37 23.57 15.78
N VAL A 142 7.79 22.39 16.04
CA VAL A 142 6.63 21.87 15.30
C VAL A 142 5.50 21.60 16.29
N GLY A 143 4.38 22.26 16.11
CA GLY A 143 3.18 22.07 16.92
C GLY A 143 2.56 20.69 16.71
N ALA A 144 1.88 20.15 17.74
CA ALA A 144 1.33 18.79 17.69
C ALA A 144 0.25 18.57 16.63
N GLY A 145 -0.52 19.62 16.28
CA GLY A 145 -1.57 19.57 15.26
C GLY A 145 -1.07 19.64 13.82
N ALA A 146 0.06 20.29 13.57
CA ALA A 146 0.64 20.43 12.22
C ALA A 146 0.87 19.07 11.51
N PRO A 147 1.52 18.06 12.12
CA PRO A 147 1.72 16.77 11.46
C PRO A 147 0.44 15.96 11.32
N VAL A 148 -0.59 16.21 12.15
CA VAL A 148 -1.90 15.54 12.03
C VAL A 148 -2.65 16.09 10.83
N TYR A 149 -2.73 17.42 10.72
CA TYR A 149 -3.34 18.11 9.59
C TYR A 149 -2.66 17.70 8.28
N LEU A 150 -1.33 17.76 8.23
CA LEU A 150 -0.56 17.42 7.04
C LEU A 150 -0.76 15.96 6.62
N ALA A 151 -0.82 15.03 7.59
CA ALA A 151 -1.11 13.63 7.32
C ALA A 151 -2.51 13.42 6.73
N ALA A 152 -3.51 14.14 7.24
CA ALA A 152 -4.88 14.05 6.75
C ALA A 152 -5.01 14.58 5.32
N VAL A 153 -4.41 15.74 5.02
CA VAL A 153 -4.43 16.31 3.67
C VAL A 153 -3.71 15.39 2.67
N MET A 154 -2.58 14.82 3.06
CA MET A 154 -1.89 13.82 2.23
C MET A 154 -2.75 12.57 2.00
N GLU A 155 -3.47 12.11 3.02
CA GLU A 155 -4.36 10.95 2.91
C GLU A 155 -5.55 11.22 1.97
N TYR A 156 -6.13 12.42 2.07
CA TYR A 156 -7.18 12.90 1.17
C TYR A 156 -6.70 12.92 -0.29
N LEU A 157 -5.58 13.61 -0.56
CA LEU A 157 -5.01 13.69 -1.92
C LEU A 157 -4.68 12.29 -2.48
N ALA A 158 -4.15 11.40 -1.65
CA ALA A 158 -3.85 10.03 -2.08
C ALA A 158 -5.13 9.27 -2.46
N ALA A 159 -6.21 9.43 -1.69
CA ALA A 159 -7.48 8.79 -1.97
C ALA A 159 -8.09 9.30 -3.28
N GLU A 160 -8.14 10.62 -3.47
CA GLU A 160 -8.63 11.30 -4.67
C GLU A 160 -7.90 10.81 -5.94
N VAL A 161 -6.56 10.82 -5.93
CA VAL A 161 -5.76 10.34 -7.07
C VAL A 161 -6.01 8.86 -7.37
N LEU A 162 -6.16 8.01 -6.34
CA LEU A 162 -6.41 6.58 -6.52
C LEU A 162 -7.83 6.28 -7.00
N GLU A 163 -8.79 7.08 -6.59
CA GLU A 163 -10.19 6.98 -7.00
C GLU A 163 -10.34 7.35 -8.47
N LEU A 164 -9.82 8.51 -8.89
CA LEU A 164 -9.83 8.93 -10.29
C LEU A 164 -9.08 7.93 -11.19
N ALA A 165 -7.93 7.43 -10.74
CA ALA A 165 -7.20 6.38 -11.45
C ALA A 165 -7.96 5.04 -11.46
N GLY A 166 -8.78 4.79 -10.45
CA GLY A 166 -9.70 3.66 -10.39
C GLY A 166 -10.85 3.78 -11.39
N ASN A 167 -11.44 4.96 -11.53
CA ASN A 167 -12.47 5.28 -12.52
C ASN A 167 -11.91 5.09 -13.93
N ALA A 168 -10.77 5.71 -14.23
CA ALA A 168 -10.07 5.52 -15.51
C ALA A 168 -9.73 4.05 -15.79
N ALA A 169 -9.44 3.24 -14.77
CA ALA A 169 -9.25 1.80 -14.96
C ALA A 169 -10.55 1.08 -15.32
N ARG A 170 -11.65 1.41 -14.64
CA ARG A 170 -12.99 0.85 -14.87
C ARG A 170 -13.50 1.18 -16.27
N ASP A 171 -13.33 2.42 -16.72
CA ASP A 171 -13.72 2.87 -18.05
C ASP A 171 -12.96 2.10 -19.15
N ASN A 172 -11.69 1.78 -18.88
CA ASN A 172 -10.86 0.93 -19.75
C ASN A 172 -11.13 -0.58 -19.57
N LYS A 173 -12.20 -0.96 -18.86
CA LYS A 173 -12.59 -2.35 -18.54
C LYS A 173 -11.46 -3.15 -17.86
N LYS A 174 -10.62 -2.47 -17.05
CA LYS A 174 -9.52 -3.08 -16.29
C LYS A 174 -9.83 -3.07 -14.79
N THR A 175 -9.51 -4.17 -14.12
CA THR A 175 -9.61 -4.28 -12.65
C THR A 175 -8.31 -3.88 -11.93
N ARG A 176 -7.25 -3.58 -12.70
CA ARG A 176 -5.92 -3.21 -12.20
C ARG A 176 -5.58 -1.78 -12.61
N ILE A 177 -5.21 -0.94 -11.64
CA ILE A 177 -4.63 0.37 -11.91
C ILE A 177 -3.19 0.22 -12.40
N ILE A 178 -2.88 0.89 -13.52
CA ILE A 178 -1.55 0.99 -14.12
C ILE A 178 -1.18 2.47 -14.29
N PRO A 179 0.11 2.82 -14.51
CA PRO A 179 0.57 4.21 -14.56
C PRO A 179 -0.22 5.09 -15.55
N ARG A 180 -0.65 4.52 -16.68
CA ARG A 180 -1.52 5.19 -17.66
C ARG A 180 -2.83 5.69 -17.06
N HIS A 181 -3.49 4.93 -16.18
CA HIS A 181 -4.75 5.38 -15.57
C HIS A 181 -4.53 6.56 -14.63
N LEU A 182 -3.40 6.58 -13.93
CA LEU A 182 -3.01 7.70 -13.07
C LEU A 182 -2.68 8.94 -13.90
N GLN A 183 -2.02 8.76 -15.05
CA GLN A 183 -1.78 9.85 -16.00
C GLN A 183 -3.07 10.42 -16.61
N LEU A 184 -4.00 9.55 -17.01
CA LEU A 184 -5.31 9.98 -17.53
C LEU A 184 -6.10 10.75 -16.47
N ALA A 185 -6.15 10.21 -15.24
CA ALA A 185 -6.80 10.87 -14.11
C ALA A 185 -6.24 12.28 -13.85
N ILE A 186 -4.92 12.43 -13.86
CA ILE A 186 -4.28 13.73 -13.59
C ILE A 186 -4.45 14.69 -14.76
N ARG A 187 -4.40 14.23 -16.02
CA ARG A 187 -4.57 15.11 -17.19
C ARG A 187 -6.00 15.61 -17.36
N ASN A 188 -6.97 14.81 -16.94
CA ASN A 188 -8.39 15.16 -17.05
C ASN A 188 -8.87 16.01 -15.87
N ASP A 189 -8.03 16.23 -14.85
CA ASP A 189 -8.33 17.02 -13.67
C ASP A 189 -7.41 18.23 -13.63
N GLU A 190 -7.97 19.43 -13.88
CA GLU A 190 -7.18 20.66 -13.98
C GLU A 190 -6.41 20.98 -12.70
N GLU A 191 -7.00 20.68 -11.55
CA GLU A 191 -6.44 20.99 -10.24
C GLU A 191 -5.24 20.09 -9.93
N LEU A 192 -5.36 18.78 -10.20
CA LEU A 192 -4.28 17.81 -10.07
C LEU A 192 -3.21 18.04 -11.14
N ASN A 193 -3.58 18.39 -12.37
CA ASN A 193 -2.62 18.68 -13.43
C ASN A 193 -1.74 19.88 -13.06
N LYS A 194 -2.35 20.97 -12.55
CA LYS A 194 -1.63 22.16 -12.08
C LYS A 194 -0.72 21.82 -10.89
N LEU A 195 -1.24 21.05 -9.93
CA LEU A 195 -0.49 20.62 -8.75
C LEU A 195 0.72 19.74 -9.11
N LEU A 196 0.61 18.94 -10.16
CA LEU A 196 1.58 17.93 -10.55
C LEU A 196 2.37 18.27 -11.81
N SER A 197 2.32 19.53 -12.24
CA SER A 197 3.06 20.06 -13.39
C SER A 197 4.58 19.80 -13.34
N GLY A 198 5.15 19.63 -12.15
CA GLY A 198 6.57 19.26 -11.93
C GLY A 198 6.84 17.77 -11.68
N VAL A 199 5.83 16.90 -11.74
CA VAL A 199 5.97 15.46 -11.46
C VAL A 199 6.03 14.67 -12.76
N THR A 200 7.18 14.06 -13.05
CA THR A 200 7.29 13.08 -14.14
C THR A 200 6.64 11.76 -13.72
N ILE A 201 5.44 11.50 -14.24
CA ILE A 201 4.81 10.19 -14.14
C ILE A 201 5.43 9.30 -15.21
N ALA A 202 5.96 8.15 -14.81
CA ALA A 202 6.50 7.16 -15.74
C ALA A 202 5.41 6.81 -16.76
N GLN A 203 5.58 7.24 -18.01
CA GLN A 203 4.71 6.79 -19.08
C GLN A 203 4.99 5.31 -19.29
N GLY A 204 4.03 4.47 -18.89
CA GLY A 204 3.97 3.11 -19.42
C GLY A 204 3.78 3.24 -20.92
N GLY A 205 4.88 3.15 -21.68
CA GLY A 205 4.90 3.45 -23.10
C GLY A 205 3.79 2.73 -23.86
N ARG A 206 2.96 3.48 -24.59
CA ARG A 206 3.01 3.63 -26.05
C ARG A 206 1.86 4.54 -26.50
N GLY A 207 2.08 5.26 -27.59
CA GLY A 207 1.33 6.43 -28.03
C GLY A 207 -0.13 6.19 -28.43
N LYS A 208 -0.78 7.29 -28.78
CA LYS A 208 -2.01 7.31 -29.57
C LYS A 208 -1.84 6.48 -30.84
N GLY A 209 -2.90 5.81 -31.28
CA GLY A 209 -3.02 5.28 -32.64
C GLY A 209 -2.85 3.76 -32.74
N GLY A 210 -3.96 3.08 -33.07
CA GLY A 210 -3.97 1.68 -33.45
C GLY A 210 -5.32 1.05 -33.17
N LYS A 211 -6.28 1.20 -34.11
CA LYS A 211 -7.35 0.22 -34.32
C LYS A 211 -6.66 -1.11 -34.61
N GLY A 212 -6.42 -1.91 -33.57
CA GLY A 212 -5.84 -3.24 -33.66
C GLY A 212 -6.94 -4.24 -33.90
N LEU A 213 -7.05 -4.66 -35.16
CA LEU A 213 -7.81 -5.77 -35.70
C LEU A 213 -7.93 -6.95 -34.71
N GLY A 214 -9.11 -7.55 -34.66
CA GLY A 214 -9.33 -8.78 -33.93
C GLY A 214 -8.38 -9.89 -34.37
N LYS A 215 -7.88 -10.66 -33.40
CA LYS A 215 -7.76 -12.12 -33.41
C LYS A 215 -7.01 -12.59 -32.16
N GLY A 216 -7.48 -13.68 -31.58
CA GLY A 216 -6.75 -14.49 -30.63
C GLY A 216 -7.33 -14.44 -29.23
N GLY A 217 -8.30 -15.33 -28.96
CA GLY A 217 -8.68 -15.69 -27.60
C GLY A 217 -7.44 -15.92 -26.73
N ALA A 218 -7.53 -15.52 -25.47
CA ALA A 218 -6.46 -15.69 -24.51
C ALA A 218 -5.93 -17.13 -24.58
N LYS A 219 -4.74 -17.31 -25.19
CA LYS A 219 -4.00 -18.57 -25.10
C LYS A 219 -3.79 -18.80 -23.61
N ARG A 220 -4.62 -19.64 -23.00
CA ARG A 220 -4.35 -20.25 -21.71
C ARG A 220 -3.00 -20.92 -21.88
N HIS A 221 -1.96 -20.31 -21.34
CA HIS A 221 -0.69 -21.00 -21.19
C HIS A 221 -1.00 -22.32 -20.49
N ARG A 222 -0.78 -23.42 -21.19
CA ARG A 222 -0.78 -24.77 -20.62
C ARG A 222 0.15 -24.70 -19.42
N LYS A 223 -0.41 -24.82 -18.20
CA LYS A 223 0.40 -24.82 -16.98
C LYS A 223 1.33 -26.02 -17.12
N VAL A 224 2.61 -25.76 -17.32
CA VAL A 224 3.65 -26.75 -17.06
C VAL A 224 3.44 -27.19 -15.61
N LEU A 225 3.20 -28.48 -15.38
CA LEU A 225 3.17 -29.08 -14.05
C LEU A 225 4.57 -28.89 -13.44
N ARG A 226 4.76 -27.77 -12.75
CA ARG A 226 5.95 -27.57 -11.91
C ARG A 226 5.68 -28.27 -10.61
N ASP A 227 6.70 -28.97 -10.10
CA ASP A 227 6.68 -29.54 -8.78
C ASP A 227 6.51 -28.41 -7.74
N ASN A 228 5.28 -28.23 -7.26
CA ASN A 228 4.92 -27.15 -6.35
C ASN A 228 5.22 -27.50 -4.89
N ILE A 229 5.92 -28.61 -4.63
CA ILE A 229 6.19 -29.07 -3.26
C ILE A 229 6.99 -28.04 -2.44
N GLN A 230 7.81 -27.22 -3.12
CA GLN A 230 8.52 -26.10 -2.50
C GLN A 230 7.59 -24.97 -2.02
N GLY A 231 6.33 -24.95 -2.46
CA GLY A 231 5.26 -24.11 -1.91
C GLY A 231 4.95 -24.41 -0.45
N ILE A 232 5.25 -25.62 0.04
CA ILE A 232 5.27 -25.94 1.47
C ILE A 232 6.55 -25.35 2.06
N THR A 233 6.46 -24.15 2.63
CA THR A 233 7.63 -23.41 3.07
C THR A 233 8.22 -23.93 4.40
N LYS A 234 9.53 -23.77 4.63
CA LYS A 234 10.19 -24.13 5.91
C LYS A 234 9.47 -23.56 7.15
N PRO A 235 8.94 -22.32 7.16
CA PRO A 235 8.13 -21.81 8.27
C PRO A 235 6.84 -22.58 8.51
N ALA A 236 6.18 -23.13 7.48
CA ALA A 236 4.96 -23.93 7.65
C ALA A 236 5.24 -25.23 8.42
N ILE A 237 6.29 -25.96 8.00
CA ILE A 237 6.75 -27.18 8.67
C ILE A 237 7.18 -26.86 10.11
N ARG A 238 7.92 -25.76 10.30
CA ARG A 238 8.33 -25.29 11.64
C ARG A 238 7.12 -25.03 12.53
N ARG A 239 6.05 -24.38 12.04
CA ARG A 239 4.85 -24.11 12.85
C ARG A 239 4.16 -25.39 13.31
N LEU A 240 4.10 -26.42 12.48
CA LEU A 240 3.53 -27.72 12.84
C LEU A 240 4.38 -28.43 13.89
N ALA A 241 5.69 -28.53 13.67
CA ALA A 241 6.62 -29.15 14.61
C ALA A 241 6.58 -28.47 16.00
N ARG A 242 6.39 -27.15 16.05
CA ARG A 242 6.25 -26.40 17.31
C ARG A 242 5.00 -26.78 18.10
N ARG A 243 3.89 -27.11 17.42
CA ARG A 243 2.68 -27.62 18.10
C ARG A 243 2.94 -28.96 18.77
N GLY A 244 3.81 -29.79 18.18
CA GLY A 244 4.30 -31.02 18.78
C GLY A 244 5.47 -30.85 19.76
N GLY A 245 5.76 -29.63 20.24
CA GLY A 245 6.81 -29.38 21.23
C GLY A 245 8.25 -29.32 20.70
N VAL A 246 8.47 -29.43 19.39
CA VAL A 246 9.82 -29.49 18.81
C VAL A 246 10.54 -28.14 18.90
N LYS A 247 11.65 -28.09 19.64
CA LYS A 247 12.43 -26.85 19.88
C LYS A 247 13.51 -26.55 18.83
N ARG A 248 14.11 -27.55 18.19
CA ARG A 248 15.11 -27.40 17.12
C ARG A 248 14.82 -28.44 16.03
N ILE A 249 15.05 -28.10 14.77
CA ILE A 249 14.75 -28.94 13.61
C ILE A 249 15.97 -28.92 12.69
N SER A 250 16.47 -30.09 12.32
CA SER A 250 17.58 -30.26 11.37
C SER A 250 17.20 -29.75 9.98
N GLY A 251 18.21 -29.35 9.19
CA GLY A 251 18.03 -28.82 7.83
C GLY A 251 17.49 -29.84 6.83
N LEU A 252 17.79 -31.13 7.01
CA LEU A 252 17.39 -32.20 6.10
C LEU A 252 15.90 -32.53 6.20
N ILE A 253 15.33 -32.38 7.39
CA ILE A 253 13.92 -32.71 7.70
C ILE A 253 12.94 -31.92 6.83
N TYR A 254 13.29 -30.72 6.39
CA TYR A 254 12.38 -29.92 5.56
C TYR A 254 12.17 -30.53 4.17
N GLU A 255 13.21 -31.13 3.57
CA GLU A 255 13.07 -31.76 2.25
C GLU A 255 12.48 -33.17 2.38
N GLU A 256 12.83 -33.92 3.42
CA GLU A 256 12.22 -35.24 3.70
C GLU A 256 10.71 -35.13 3.96
N THR A 257 10.28 -34.16 4.78
CA THR A 257 8.86 -33.92 5.05
C THR A 257 8.11 -33.60 3.75
N ARG A 258 8.74 -32.85 2.84
CA ARG A 258 8.16 -32.54 1.53
C ARG A 258 8.04 -33.77 0.64
N GLY A 259 9.07 -34.63 0.64
CA GLY A 259 9.05 -35.91 -0.07
C GLY A 259 7.89 -36.80 0.38
N VAL A 260 7.72 -36.98 1.68
CA VAL A 260 6.60 -37.76 2.26
C VAL A 260 5.25 -37.17 1.89
N LEU A 261 5.09 -35.84 1.99
CA LEU A 261 3.83 -35.16 1.64
C LEU A 261 3.51 -35.29 0.15
N LYS A 262 4.53 -35.29 -0.72
CA LYS A 262 4.36 -35.49 -2.15
C LYS A 262 3.83 -36.89 -2.47
N VAL A 263 4.49 -37.92 -1.96
CA VAL A 263 4.08 -39.33 -2.16
C VAL A 263 2.66 -39.56 -1.63
N PHE A 264 2.37 -39.03 -0.44
CA PHE A 264 1.03 -39.12 0.14
C PHE A 264 -0.03 -38.48 -0.77
N LEU A 265 0.22 -37.26 -1.24
CA LEU A 265 -0.73 -36.54 -2.10
C LEU A 265 -0.93 -37.24 -3.44
N GLU A 266 0.14 -37.77 -4.04
CA GLU A 266 0.06 -38.54 -5.29
C GLU A 266 -0.83 -39.78 -5.15
N ASN A 267 -0.70 -40.52 -4.03
CA ASN A 267 -1.53 -41.70 -3.77
C ASN A 267 -3.00 -41.33 -3.55
N VAL A 268 -3.28 -40.29 -2.75
CA VAL A 268 -4.67 -39.83 -2.51
C VAL A 268 -5.32 -39.32 -3.79
N ILE A 269 -4.58 -38.56 -4.62
CA ILE A 269 -5.12 -38.07 -5.90
C ILE A 269 -5.40 -39.23 -6.84
N ARG A 270 -4.51 -40.23 -6.92
CA ARG A 270 -4.72 -41.41 -7.77
C ARG A 270 -6.03 -42.12 -7.41
N ASP A 271 -6.23 -42.40 -6.12
CA ASP A 271 -7.46 -43.03 -5.62
C ASP A 271 -8.70 -42.15 -5.85
N ALA A 272 -8.62 -40.83 -5.58
CA ALA A 272 -9.74 -39.91 -5.74
C ALA A 272 -10.17 -39.75 -7.22
N VAL A 273 -9.21 -39.78 -8.14
CA VAL A 273 -9.49 -39.77 -9.59
C VAL A 273 -10.20 -41.07 -10.00
N THR A 274 -9.78 -42.23 -9.48
CA THR A 274 -10.49 -43.50 -9.75
C THR A 274 -11.96 -43.46 -9.32
N TYR A 275 -12.27 -42.92 -8.13
CA TYR A 275 -13.67 -42.76 -7.70
C TYR A 275 -14.45 -41.78 -8.59
N THR A 276 -13.80 -40.71 -9.04
CA THR A 276 -14.40 -39.70 -9.92
C THR A 276 -14.73 -40.28 -11.30
N GLU A 277 -13.80 -41.08 -11.86
CA GLU A 277 -13.96 -41.77 -13.13
C GLU A 277 -15.04 -42.85 -13.08
N HIS A 278 -15.07 -43.64 -12.00
CA HIS A 278 -16.10 -44.65 -11.78
C HIS A 278 -17.51 -44.03 -11.73
N ALA A 279 -17.64 -42.86 -11.11
CA ALA A 279 -18.88 -42.10 -11.07
C ALA A 279 -19.21 -41.33 -12.37
N LYS A 280 -18.43 -41.51 -13.45
CA LYS A 280 -18.54 -40.80 -14.75
C LYS A 280 -18.54 -39.27 -14.60
N ARG A 281 -17.92 -38.74 -13.55
CA ARG A 281 -17.77 -37.30 -13.30
C ARG A 281 -16.45 -36.79 -13.87
N LYS A 282 -16.42 -35.53 -14.30
CA LYS A 282 -15.18 -34.85 -14.76
C LYS A 282 -14.54 -33.98 -13.68
N THR A 283 -15.03 -34.07 -12.45
CA THR A 283 -14.63 -33.18 -11.35
C THR A 283 -14.50 -33.99 -10.06
N VAL A 284 -13.30 -33.95 -9.49
CA VAL A 284 -12.99 -34.53 -8.18
C VAL A 284 -13.68 -33.70 -7.11
N THR A 285 -14.53 -34.33 -6.32
CA THR A 285 -15.27 -33.74 -5.21
C THR A 285 -14.57 -34.01 -3.88
N ALA A 286 -14.99 -33.33 -2.82
CA ALA A 286 -14.49 -33.60 -1.48
C ALA A 286 -14.74 -35.05 -1.04
N MET A 287 -15.88 -35.63 -1.46
CA MET A 287 -16.24 -37.01 -1.12
C MET A 287 -15.29 -38.02 -1.77
N ASP A 288 -14.82 -37.77 -2.98
CA ASP A 288 -13.85 -38.67 -3.64
C ASP A 288 -12.52 -38.71 -2.87
N VAL A 289 -12.11 -37.58 -2.28
CA VAL A 289 -10.94 -37.49 -1.40
C VAL A 289 -11.19 -38.20 -0.07
N VAL A 290 -12.39 -38.04 0.53
CA VAL A 290 -12.77 -38.73 1.77
C VAL A 290 -12.78 -40.25 1.56
N TYR A 291 -13.32 -40.74 0.45
CA TYR A 291 -13.32 -42.17 0.11
C TYR A 291 -11.91 -42.71 -0.18
N ALA A 292 -11.07 -41.94 -0.88
CA ALA A 292 -9.66 -42.27 -1.05
C ALA A 292 -8.93 -42.44 0.29
N LEU A 293 -9.14 -41.52 1.23
CA LEU A 293 -8.54 -41.58 2.57
C LEU A 293 -9.11 -42.74 3.39
N LYS A 294 -10.42 -42.99 3.32
CA LYS A 294 -11.08 -44.12 4.00
C LYS A 294 -10.53 -45.46 3.53
N ARG A 295 -10.28 -45.62 2.21
CA ARG A 295 -9.63 -46.81 1.63
C ARG A 295 -8.23 -47.04 2.21
N GLN A 296 -7.49 -45.96 2.51
CA GLN A 296 -6.16 -46.02 3.11
C GLN A 296 -6.19 -46.13 4.65
N GLY A 297 -7.35 -46.41 5.25
CA GLY A 297 -7.52 -46.53 6.70
C GLY A 297 -7.43 -45.18 7.46
N ARG A 298 -7.55 -44.05 6.76
CA ARG A 298 -7.48 -42.70 7.35
C ARG A 298 -8.86 -42.05 7.36
N THR A 299 -9.47 -41.96 8.54
CA THR A 299 -10.77 -41.30 8.71
C THR A 299 -10.57 -39.83 9.07
N LEU A 300 -11.18 -38.91 8.30
CA LEU A 300 -11.29 -37.50 8.67
C LEU A 300 -12.65 -37.25 9.32
N TYR A 301 -12.64 -36.86 10.59
CA TYR A 301 -13.86 -36.45 11.31
C TYR A 301 -14.32 -35.05 10.85
N GLY A 302 -15.63 -34.87 10.70
CA GLY A 302 -16.24 -33.60 10.29
C GLY A 302 -16.44 -33.41 8.78
N PHE A 303 -16.28 -34.47 7.98
CA PHE A 303 -16.44 -34.44 6.51
C PHE A 303 -17.41 -35.50 5.96
N GLY A 304 -18.33 -36.01 6.79
CA GLY A 304 -19.42 -36.89 6.37
C GLY A 304 -20.76 -36.28 6.75
N GLY A 305 -21.71 -36.30 5.82
CA GLY A 305 -23.14 -36.25 6.16
C GLY A 305 -23.60 -37.60 6.70
#